data_AF-A0A7H4M0L0-F1
#
_entry.id   AF-A0A7H4M0L0-F1
#
_cell.length_a   1.000
_cell.length_b   1.000
_cell.length_c   1.000
_cell.angle_alpha   90.00
_cell.angle_beta   90.00
_cell.angle_gamma   90.00
#
_symmetry.space_group_name_H-M   'P 1'
#
loop_
_entity.id
_entity.type
_entity.pdbx_description
1 polymer ?
#
loop_
_entity_poly.entity_id
_entity_poly.type
_entity_poly.pdbx_seq_one_letter_code
_entity_poly.pdbx_strand_id
1 'polypeptide(L)'
;MAATPALSEPMGQQEPLLIEPQTSLVWLLRARDPVQGLIYDAQCRVLALYEAVLSRKTVWEEAQKSMGEEMETLFDRLIFDNHDANSSHLLLLITHQVREEFYRLEKRFNIQFNGNCIYALSHYLIHRSRQAQSTMSNEKSRQLEDFLAQKYPLLYRFCEEILSALALKLDIEPRRIDLLLLVLWLQKNGAISQQQVTRAVILAHGYATASSIANVANRLLKSQLFESFDMPLDVTPEAIANQVMAWIESHALASGLVILVDMGSLNAIHSHFNRRLSTPMAIINNVSTGMAMYVGERVLQGDMLEDIVREIGNDLAVEHQLYYPQTDKPRAILTTCATGLGGGGESVGAVKSQHS
;
A
#
# COMPACT_ATOMS: atom_id res chain seq x y z
N MET A 1 26.44 -50.14 -33.65
CA MET A 1 27.26 -48.93 -33.92
C MET A 1 26.30 -47.75 -33.99
N ALA A 2 26.17 -47.01 -32.89
CA ALA A 2 25.36 -45.80 -32.84
C ALA A 2 26.33 -44.61 -32.80
N ALA A 3 26.34 -43.85 -33.89
CA ALA A 3 27.19 -42.67 -34.03
C ALA A 3 26.65 -41.54 -33.16
N THR A 4 27.49 -41.05 -32.24
CA THR A 4 27.35 -39.76 -31.57
C THR A 4 27.21 -38.65 -32.61
N PRO A 5 26.22 -37.73 -32.50
CA PRO A 5 26.19 -36.56 -33.36
C PRO A 5 27.36 -35.63 -32.98
N ALA A 6 28.04 -35.13 -34.01
CA ALA A 6 29.22 -34.28 -33.89
C ALA A 6 28.89 -32.92 -33.26
N LEU A 7 29.73 -32.51 -32.30
CA LEU A 7 29.89 -31.12 -31.87
C LEU A 7 30.48 -30.32 -33.03
N SER A 8 29.64 -29.84 -33.92
CA SER A 8 30.03 -28.88 -34.95
C SER A 8 28.88 -27.91 -35.22
N GLU A 9 28.47 -27.19 -34.18
CA GLU A 9 27.91 -25.86 -34.37
C GLU A 9 29.08 -24.88 -34.50
N PRO A 10 29.09 -23.98 -35.48
CA PRO A 10 30.10 -22.94 -35.55
C PRO A 10 29.91 -22.04 -34.32
N MET A 11 30.86 -22.09 -33.38
CA MET A 11 30.98 -21.07 -32.35
C MET A 11 31.03 -19.73 -33.09
N GLY A 12 30.04 -18.85 -32.85
CA GLY A 12 30.05 -17.49 -33.36
C GLY A 12 31.43 -16.88 -33.09
N GLN A 13 31.99 -16.17 -34.07
CA GLN A 13 33.35 -15.62 -34.04
C GLN A 13 33.61 -14.88 -32.72
N GLN A 14 34.18 -15.58 -31.74
CA GLN A 14 34.68 -14.96 -30.52
C GLN A 14 36.04 -14.38 -30.89
N GLU A 15 36.14 -13.05 -30.92
CA GLU A 15 37.43 -12.39 -31.07
C GLU A 15 38.40 -12.92 -29.99
N PRO A 16 39.63 -13.29 -30.36
CA PRO A 16 40.58 -13.85 -29.41
C PRO A 16 40.91 -12.81 -28.32
N LEU A 17 40.79 -13.23 -27.06
CA LEU A 17 41.01 -12.38 -25.91
C LEU A 17 42.53 -12.14 -25.73
N LEU A 18 43.01 -10.93 -26.03
CA LEU A 18 44.41 -10.57 -25.94
C LEU A 18 44.79 -10.22 -24.49
N ILE A 19 45.74 -10.96 -23.90
CA ILE A 19 46.28 -10.67 -22.56
C ILE A 19 47.62 -9.95 -22.71
N GLU A 20 47.64 -8.69 -22.32
CA GLU A 20 48.82 -7.82 -22.28
C GLU A 20 49.34 -7.69 -20.83
N PRO A 21 50.60 -7.26 -20.62
CA PRO A 21 51.14 -7.07 -19.26
C PRO A 21 50.33 -6.11 -18.38
N GLN A 22 49.61 -5.17 -18.99
CA GLN A 22 48.70 -4.22 -18.35
C GLN A 22 47.28 -4.76 -18.14
N THR A 23 46.96 -5.95 -18.65
CA THR A 23 45.62 -6.53 -18.57
C THR A 23 45.32 -6.92 -17.13
N SER A 24 44.39 -6.20 -16.50
CA SER A 24 43.94 -6.50 -15.14
C SER A 24 42.90 -7.62 -15.12
N LEU A 25 42.89 -8.41 -14.04
CA LEU A 25 41.86 -9.43 -13.79
C LEU A 25 40.44 -8.84 -13.85
N VAL A 26 40.26 -7.59 -13.39
CA VAL A 26 38.99 -6.87 -13.43
C VAL A 26 38.55 -6.63 -14.88
N TRP A 27 39.47 -6.25 -15.76
CA TRP A 27 39.18 -6.08 -17.18
C TRP A 27 38.79 -7.40 -17.85
N LEU A 28 39.50 -8.50 -17.55
CA LEU A 28 39.19 -9.83 -18.09
C LEU A 28 37.80 -10.34 -17.66
N LEU A 29 37.43 -10.12 -16.39
CA LEU A 29 36.11 -10.49 -15.89
C LEU A 29 35.00 -9.65 -16.54
N ARG A 30 35.25 -8.37 -16.81
CA ARG A 30 34.32 -7.48 -17.55
C ARG A 30 34.20 -7.85 -19.02
N ALA A 31 35.30 -8.20 -19.66
CA ALA A 31 35.32 -8.64 -21.06
C ALA A 31 34.54 -9.96 -21.26
N ARG A 32 34.43 -10.78 -20.21
CA ARG A 32 33.71 -12.05 -20.23
C ARG A 32 32.18 -11.88 -20.15
N ASP A 33 31.69 -10.87 -19.44
CA ASP A 33 30.26 -10.56 -19.34
C ASP A 33 30.04 -9.04 -19.31
N PRO A 34 29.90 -8.41 -20.50
CA PRO A 34 29.76 -6.96 -20.61
C PRO A 34 28.47 -6.45 -19.94
N VAL A 35 27.44 -7.28 -19.85
CA VAL A 35 26.15 -6.93 -19.23
C VAL A 35 26.27 -6.87 -17.71
N GLN A 36 26.96 -7.84 -17.11
CA GLN A 36 27.29 -7.75 -15.68
C GLN A 36 28.20 -6.57 -15.36
N GLY A 37 29.13 -6.23 -16.27
CA GLY A 37 29.96 -5.03 -16.17
C GLY A 37 29.13 -3.75 -16.12
N LEU A 38 28.14 -3.63 -17.00
CA LEU A 38 27.18 -2.52 -17.03
C LEU A 38 26.44 -2.37 -15.69
N ILE A 39 25.89 -3.46 -15.16
CA ILE A 39 25.17 -3.46 -13.88
C ILE A 39 26.11 -3.04 -12.74
N TYR A 40 27.33 -3.57 -12.71
CA TYR A 40 28.31 -3.23 -11.68
C TYR A 40 28.72 -1.75 -11.72
N ASP A 41 28.91 -1.19 -12.91
CA ASP A 41 29.26 0.22 -13.07
C ASP A 41 28.12 1.14 -12.60
N ALA A 42 26.86 0.79 -12.92
CA ALA A 42 25.69 1.50 -12.41
C ALA A 42 25.60 1.45 -10.88
N GLN A 43 25.83 0.28 -10.27
CA GLN A 43 25.89 0.13 -8.81
C GLN A 43 26.95 1.03 -8.18
N CYS A 44 28.15 1.07 -8.74
CA CYS A 44 29.23 1.91 -8.23
C CYS A 44 28.89 3.39 -8.33
N ARG A 45 28.29 3.84 -9.44
CA ARG A 45 27.87 5.23 -9.63
C ARG A 45 26.78 5.64 -8.64
N VAL A 46 25.76 4.82 -8.44
CA VAL A 46 24.71 5.08 -7.44
C VAL A 46 25.30 5.25 -6.05
N LEU A 47 26.18 4.34 -5.63
CA LEU A 47 26.83 4.44 -4.31
C LEU A 47 27.75 5.67 -4.19
N ALA A 48 28.44 6.06 -5.27
CA ALA A 48 29.29 7.25 -5.30
C ALA A 48 28.47 8.55 -5.22
N LEU A 49 27.33 8.61 -5.91
CA LEU A 49 26.40 9.74 -5.82
C LEU A 49 25.84 9.89 -4.40
N TYR A 50 25.52 8.78 -3.73
CA TYR A 50 25.05 8.83 -2.35
C TYR A 50 26.14 9.29 -1.38
N GLU A 51 27.38 8.84 -1.58
CA GLU A 51 28.54 9.32 -0.80
C GLU A 51 28.81 10.81 -1.01
N ALA A 52 28.54 11.36 -2.20
CA ALA A 52 28.61 12.79 -2.45
C ALA A 52 27.57 13.57 -1.63
N VAL A 53 26.38 13.01 -1.41
CA VAL A 53 25.36 13.58 -0.50
C VAL A 53 25.86 13.55 0.95
N LEU A 54 26.37 12.40 1.42
CA LEU A 54 26.88 12.25 2.79
C LEU A 54 28.05 13.20 3.08
N SER A 55 28.91 13.41 2.09
CA SER A 55 30.05 14.34 2.17
C SER A 55 29.68 15.80 1.90
N ARG A 56 28.38 16.13 1.77
CA ARG A 56 27.84 17.47 1.50
C ARG A 56 28.40 18.12 0.23
N LYS A 57 28.81 17.33 -0.75
CA LYS A 57 29.28 17.80 -2.06
C LYS A 57 28.12 18.11 -3.02
N THR A 58 26.97 17.47 -2.82
CA THR A 58 25.73 17.71 -3.57
C THR A 58 24.53 17.55 -2.64
N VAL A 59 23.39 18.11 -3.02
CA VAL A 59 22.12 17.93 -2.32
C VAL A 59 21.43 16.65 -2.79
N TRP A 60 20.55 16.10 -1.96
CA TRP A 60 19.87 14.85 -2.27
C TRP A 60 19.06 14.94 -3.57
N GLU A 61 18.38 16.06 -3.81
CA GLU A 61 17.49 16.24 -4.96
C GLU A 61 18.26 16.12 -6.29
N GLU A 62 19.48 16.66 -6.35
CA GLU A 62 20.37 16.55 -7.50
C GLU A 62 20.90 15.12 -7.65
N ALA A 63 21.41 14.53 -6.57
CA ALA A 63 21.93 13.16 -6.59
C ALA A 63 20.84 12.15 -6.97
N GLN A 64 19.62 12.32 -6.48
CA GLN A 64 18.46 11.49 -6.81
C GLN A 64 18.15 11.56 -8.30
N LYS A 65 18.18 12.77 -8.89
CA LYS A 65 17.96 12.95 -10.33
C LYS A 65 19.03 12.19 -11.14
N SER A 66 20.31 12.35 -10.78
CA SER A 66 21.41 11.65 -11.44
C SER A 66 21.35 10.14 -11.25
N MET A 67 20.99 9.65 -10.06
CA MET A 67 20.78 8.22 -9.82
C MET A 67 19.66 7.68 -10.71
N GLY A 68 18.55 8.42 -10.85
CA GLY A 68 17.44 8.04 -11.73
C GLY A 68 17.86 7.95 -13.21
N GLU A 69 18.66 8.90 -13.70
CA GLU A 69 19.22 8.90 -15.06
C GLU A 69 20.18 7.72 -15.29
N GLU A 70 20.99 7.37 -14.30
CA GLU A 70 21.85 6.17 -14.34
C GLU A 70 21.03 4.88 -14.40
N MET A 71 19.92 4.81 -13.65
CA MET A 71 19.00 3.66 -13.73
C MET A 71 18.34 3.56 -15.10
N GLU A 72 17.90 4.67 -15.68
CA GLU A 72 17.31 4.74 -17.04
C GLU A 72 18.28 4.25 -18.10
N THR A 73 19.50 4.77 -18.05
CA THR A 73 20.57 4.31 -18.94
C THR A 73 20.86 2.82 -18.78
N LEU A 74 20.88 2.32 -17.54
CA LEU A 74 21.08 0.89 -17.27
C LEU A 74 19.97 0.04 -17.90
N PHE A 75 18.71 0.33 -17.62
CA PHE A 75 17.60 -0.50 -18.09
C PHE A 75 17.38 -0.42 -19.59
N ASP A 76 17.56 0.75 -20.21
CA ASP A 76 17.50 0.89 -21.66
C ASP A 76 18.55 -0.01 -22.31
N ARG A 77 19.79 0.03 -21.82
CA ARG A 77 20.86 -0.82 -22.35
C ARG A 77 20.59 -2.30 -22.12
N LEU A 78 20.05 -2.68 -20.95
CA LEU A 78 19.65 -4.07 -20.70
C LEU A 78 18.58 -4.55 -21.70
N ILE A 79 17.66 -3.67 -22.10
CA ILE A 79 16.55 -3.97 -23.01
C ILE A 79 17.02 -4.04 -24.47
N PHE A 80 17.81 -3.07 -24.92
CA PHE A 80 18.16 -2.91 -26.34
C PHE A 80 19.43 -3.69 -26.74
N ASP A 81 20.42 -3.80 -25.84
CA ASP A 81 21.71 -4.41 -26.19
C ASP A 81 21.67 -5.95 -26.16
N ASN A 82 20.67 -6.58 -25.51
CA ASN A 82 20.63 -8.02 -25.22
C ASN A 82 19.59 -8.84 -26.02
N HIS A 83 19.48 -8.59 -27.33
CA HIS A 83 18.51 -9.27 -28.21
C HIS A 83 18.85 -10.74 -28.56
N ASP A 84 19.57 -11.46 -27.71
CA ASP A 84 20.02 -12.83 -27.99
C ASP A 84 18.87 -13.85 -27.95
N ALA A 85 18.75 -14.65 -29.01
CA ALA A 85 17.67 -15.60 -29.25
C ALA A 85 17.52 -16.70 -28.17
N ASN A 86 18.60 -17.05 -27.45
CA ASN A 86 18.59 -18.03 -26.35
C ASN A 86 17.96 -17.49 -25.06
N SER A 87 17.94 -16.17 -24.88
CA SER A 87 17.33 -15.48 -23.73
C SER A 87 15.80 -15.44 -23.83
N SER A 88 15.23 -15.70 -25.00
CA SER A 88 13.81 -15.45 -25.29
C SER A 88 12.84 -16.25 -24.40
N HIS A 89 13.04 -17.55 -24.20
CA HIS A 89 12.13 -18.37 -23.40
C HIS A 89 12.25 -18.12 -21.89
N LEU A 90 13.49 -17.98 -21.39
CA LEU A 90 13.72 -17.64 -19.98
C LEU A 90 13.20 -16.24 -19.66
N LEU A 91 13.42 -15.27 -20.55
CA LEU A 91 12.87 -13.93 -20.43
C LEU A 91 11.36 -13.94 -20.45
N LEU A 92 10.72 -14.72 -21.33
CA LEU A 92 9.25 -14.86 -21.34
C LEU A 92 8.73 -15.42 -20.01
N LEU A 93 9.35 -16.47 -19.48
CA LEU A 93 8.99 -17.06 -18.18
C LEU A 93 9.14 -16.04 -17.04
N ILE A 94 10.30 -15.39 -16.94
CA ILE A 94 10.56 -14.38 -15.91
C ILE A 94 9.59 -13.23 -16.06
N THR A 95 9.38 -12.72 -17.28
CA THR A 95 8.44 -11.62 -17.55
C THR A 95 7.01 -11.98 -17.13
N HIS A 96 6.58 -13.23 -17.34
CA HIS A 96 5.29 -13.70 -16.86
C HIS A 96 5.21 -13.66 -15.33
N GLN A 97 6.21 -14.20 -14.63
CA GLN A 97 6.26 -14.20 -13.16
C GLN A 97 6.32 -12.79 -12.58
N VAL A 98 7.15 -11.93 -13.14
CA VAL A 98 7.24 -10.51 -12.75
C VAL A 98 5.90 -9.82 -12.96
N ARG A 99 5.22 -10.04 -14.09
CA ARG A 99 3.92 -9.44 -14.39
C ARG A 99 2.84 -9.85 -13.38
N GLU A 100 2.74 -11.14 -13.07
CA GLU A 100 1.74 -11.63 -12.11
C GLU A 100 1.96 -11.01 -10.73
N GLU A 101 3.20 -10.94 -10.25
CA GLU A 101 3.52 -10.35 -8.95
C GLU A 101 3.33 -8.84 -8.94
N PHE A 102 3.71 -8.13 -10.00
CA PHE A 102 3.42 -6.71 -10.15
C PHE A 102 1.92 -6.46 -10.03
N TYR A 103 1.07 -7.11 -10.84
CA TYR A 103 -0.38 -6.86 -10.81
C TYR A 103 -1.03 -7.23 -9.47
N ARG A 104 -0.55 -8.26 -8.80
CA ARG A 104 -1.01 -8.63 -7.46
C ARG A 104 -0.67 -7.54 -6.43
N LEU A 105 0.57 -7.05 -6.46
CA LEU A 105 1.05 -6.06 -5.50
C LEU A 105 0.55 -4.65 -5.82
N GLU A 106 0.40 -4.27 -7.08
CA GLU A 106 -0.21 -3.01 -7.51
C GLU A 106 -1.60 -2.84 -6.90
N LYS A 107 -2.43 -3.89 -6.92
CA LYS A 107 -3.75 -3.89 -6.27
C LYS A 107 -3.66 -3.78 -4.75
N ARG A 108 -2.76 -4.54 -4.11
CA ARG A 108 -2.60 -4.55 -2.64
C ARG A 108 -2.05 -3.23 -2.10
N PHE A 109 -1.14 -2.61 -2.84
CA PHE A 109 -0.48 -1.36 -2.51
C PHE A 109 -1.20 -0.13 -3.08
N ASN A 110 -2.18 -0.33 -3.96
CA ASN A 110 -2.90 0.71 -4.69
C ASN A 110 -1.96 1.70 -5.41
N ILE A 111 -0.94 1.15 -6.08
CA ILE A 111 0.02 1.90 -6.91
C ILE A 111 -0.07 1.34 -8.34
N GLN A 112 0.09 2.21 -9.33
CA GLN A 112 0.17 1.78 -10.73
C GLN A 112 1.55 2.08 -11.30
N PHE A 113 2.15 1.06 -11.92
CA PHE A 113 3.42 1.17 -12.63
C PHE A 113 3.23 1.06 -14.14
N ASN A 114 4.15 1.66 -14.89
CA ASN A 114 4.17 1.48 -16.34
C ASN A 114 4.61 0.05 -16.70
N GLY A 115 4.17 -0.44 -17.86
CA GLY A 115 4.54 -1.77 -18.35
C GLY A 115 6.05 -1.94 -18.58
N ASN A 116 6.78 -0.84 -18.78
CA ASN A 116 8.24 -0.85 -18.94
C ASN A 116 8.94 -1.34 -17.67
N CYS A 117 8.38 -1.08 -16.48
CA CYS A 117 8.91 -1.55 -15.20
C CYS A 117 8.99 -3.09 -15.13
N ILE A 118 7.98 -3.78 -15.66
CA ILE A 118 7.92 -5.25 -15.71
C ILE A 118 9.06 -5.78 -16.58
N TYR A 119 9.24 -5.20 -17.77
CA TYR A 119 10.24 -5.64 -18.73
C TYR A 119 11.67 -5.33 -18.25
N ALA A 120 11.88 -4.13 -17.70
CA ALA A 120 13.12 -3.68 -17.09
C ALA A 120 13.56 -4.62 -15.95
N LEU A 121 12.68 -4.91 -15.00
CA LEU A 121 12.98 -5.85 -13.90
C LEU A 121 13.28 -7.25 -14.45
N SER A 122 12.55 -7.71 -15.46
CA SER A 122 12.75 -9.05 -16.03
C SER A 122 14.15 -9.21 -16.63
N HIS A 123 14.61 -8.22 -17.41
CA HIS A 123 15.97 -8.21 -17.95
C HIS A 123 17.03 -8.11 -16.85
N TYR A 124 16.82 -7.25 -15.85
CA TYR A 124 17.75 -7.16 -14.72
C TYR A 124 17.92 -8.49 -13.99
N LEU A 125 16.83 -9.21 -13.73
CA LEU A 125 16.88 -10.49 -13.01
C LEU A 125 17.66 -11.59 -13.75
N ILE A 126 17.68 -11.56 -15.09
CA ILE A 126 18.47 -12.48 -15.92
C ILE A 126 19.96 -12.18 -15.79
N HIS A 127 20.31 -10.90 -15.88
CA HIS A 127 21.70 -10.46 -16.04
C HIS A 127 22.39 -10.09 -14.72
N ARG A 128 21.67 -10.04 -13.60
CA ARG A 128 22.23 -9.68 -12.31
C ARG A 128 23.41 -10.57 -11.93
N SER A 129 24.46 -9.97 -11.38
CA SER A 129 25.60 -10.74 -10.87
C SER A 129 25.23 -11.54 -9.62
N ARG A 130 25.73 -12.78 -9.54
CA ARG A 130 25.63 -13.64 -8.34
C ARG A 130 26.81 -13.47 -7.38
N GLN A 131 27.80 -12.64 -7.73
CA GLN A 131 29.02 -12.47 -6.91
C GLN A 131 28.75 -11.64 -5.65
N ALA A 132 29.46 -11.92 -4.57
CA ALA A 132 29.37 -11.12 -3.35
C ALA A 132 29.96 -9.70 -3.57
N GLN A 133 29.32 -8.68 -2.99
CA GLN A 133 29.86 -7.33 -2.98
C GLN A 133 31.04 -7.22 -1.99
N SER A 134 31.93 -6.25 -2.24
CA SER A 134 32.99 -5.92 -1.29
C SER A 134 32.42 -5.36 0.02
N THR A 135 33.15 -5.51 1.13
CA THR A 135 32.72 -5.05 2.47
C THR A 135 32.36 -3.56 2.48
N MET A 136 33.11 -2.73 1.77
CA MET A 136 32.84 -1.28 1.65
C MET A 136 31.58 -0.97 0.86
N SER A 137 31.29 -1.72 -0.19
CA SER A 137 30.05 -1.58 -0.95
C SER A 137 28.83 -2.02 -0.13
N ASN A 138 28.98 -3.06 0.71
CA ASN A 138 27.92 -3.51 1.62
C ASN A 138 27.56 -2.45 2.68
N GLU A 139 28.54 -1.77 3.28
CA GLU A 139 28.27 -0.73 4.28
C GLU A 139 27.52 0.46 3.66
N LYS A 140 27.98 0.95 2.51
CA LYS A 140 27.32 2.04 1.77
C LYS A 140 25.90 1.65 1.36
N SER A 141 25.70 0.41 0.93
CA SER A 141 24.37 -0.10 0.60
C SER A 141 23.44 -0.13 1.82
N ARG A 142 23.95 -0.47 3.02
CA ARG A 142 23.15 -0.42 4.25
C ARG A 142 22.70 1.00 4.57
N GLN A 143 23.61 1.97 4.48
CA GLN A 143 23.27 3.38 4.74
C GLN A 143 22.27 3.95 3.73
N LEU A 144 22.35 3.53 2.46
CA LEU A 144 21.39 3.93 1.44
C LEU A 144 20.03 3.25 1.68
N GLU A 145 20.01 1.98 2.11
CA GLU A 145 18.78 1.28 2.48
C GLU A 145 18.04 1.99 3.59
N ASP A 146 18.70 2.28 4.71
CA ASP A 146 18.08 2.94 5.86
C ASP A 146 17.47 4.28 5.44
N PHE A 147 18.15 5.02 4.56
CA PHE A 147 17.69 6.29 4.03
C PHE A 147 16.48 6.14 3.10
N LEU A 148 16.52 5.21 2.14
CA LEU A 148 15.42 4.98 1.19
C LEU A 148 14.18 4.39 1.87
N ALA A 149 14.35 3.51 2.85
CA ALA A 149 13.25 2.95 3.64
C ALA A 149 12.51 4.04 4.43
N GLN A 150 13.25 5.04 4.95
CA GLN A 150 12.64 6.19 5.63
C GLN A 150 12.01 7.18 4.65
N LYS A 151 12.65 7.44 3.50
CA LYS A 151 12.20 8.45 2.55
C LYS A 151 11.02 8.00 1.67
N TYR A 152 10.98 6.71 1.32
CA TYR A 152 9.96 6.13 0.44
C TYR A 152 9.38 4.83 1.04
N PRO A 153 8.75 4.87 2.23
CA PRO A 153 8.38 3.66 2.96
C PRO A 153 7.42 2.74 2.17
N LEU A 154 6.42 3.32 1.51
CA LEU A 154 5.46 2.57 0.68
C LEU A 154 6.16 1.88 -0.50
N LEU A 155 6.98 2.61 -1.25
CA LEU A 155 7.69 2.10 -2.42
C LEU A 155 8.74 1.06 -2.02
N TYR A 156 9.45 1.30 -0.93
CA TYR A 156 10.43 0.37 -0.38
C TYR A 156 9.78 -0.96 -0.01
N ARG A 157 8.66 -0.93 0.72
CA ARG A 157 7.86 -2.14 1.05
C ARG A 157 7.36 -2.87 -0.19
N PHE A 158 6.89 -2.14 -1.20
CA PHE A 158 6.50 -2.73 -2.48
C PHE A 158 7.68 -3.50 -3.12
N CYS A 159 8.86 -2.88 -3.14
CA CYS A 159 10.06 -3.49 -3.72
C CYS A 159 10.57 -4.70 -2.91
N GLU A 160 10.47 -4.67 -1.58
CA GLU A 160 10.78 -5.82 -0.72
C GLU A 160 9.86 -7.00 -1.02
N GLU A 161 8.55 -6.76 -1.09
CA GLU A 161 7.53 -7.79 -1.30
C GLU A 161 7.64 -8.42 -2.69
N ILE A 162 7.88 -7.61 -3.73
CA ILE A 162 8.02 -8.15 -5.08
C ILE A 162 9.30 -8.98 -5.23
N LEU A 163 10.43 -8.52 -4.69
CA LEU A 163 11.68 -9.29 -4.74
C LEU A 163 11.57 -10.57 -3.91
N SER A 164 10.91 -10.54 -2.76
CA SER A 164 10.67 -11.73 -1.93
C SER A 164 9.77 -12.75 -2.63
N ALA A 165 8.71 -12.29 -3.29
CA ALA A 165 7.83 -13.16 -4.07
C ALA A 165 8.57 -13.81 -5.25
N LEU A 166 9.37 -13.02 -5.98
CA LEU A 166 10.15 -13.50 -7.11
C LEU A 166 11.32 -14.40 -6.68
N ALA A 167 11.91 -14.17 -5.51
CA ALA A 167 12.92 -15.05 -4.91
C ALA A 167 12.43 -16.48 -4.81
N LEU A 168 11.23 -16.66 -4.27
CA LEU A 168 10.61 -17.98 -4.09
C LEU A 168 10.25 -18.63 -5.43
N LYS A 169 9.70 -17.86 -6.38
CA LYS A 169 9.20 -18.41 -7.65
C LYS A 169 10.30 -18.71 -8.67
N LEU A 170 11.38 -17.92 -8.67
CA LEU A 170 12.47 -18.02 -9.63
C LEU A 170 13.72 -18.69 -9.06
N ASP A 171 13.68 -19.13 -7.80
CA ASP A 171 14.82 -19.68 -7.06
C ASP A 171 16.05 -18.75 -7.16
N ILE A 172 15.81 -17.47 -6.89
CA ILE A 172 16.85 -16.45 -6.86
C ILE A 172 17.06 -15.96 -5.43
N GLU A 173 18.29 -15.55 -5.12
CA GLU A 173 18.62 -14.82 -3.89
C GLU A 173 18.85 -13.34 -4.22
N PRO A 174 17.84 -12.46 -4.07
CA PRO A 174 18.02 -11.02 -4.22
C PRO A 174 19.01 -10.50 -3.17
N ARG A 175 19.90 -9.63 -3.60
CA ARG A 175 20.84 -8.93 -2.71
C ARG A 175 20.27 -7.57 -2.35
N ARG A 176 20.81 -6.99 -1.28
CA ARG A 176 20.51 -5.61 -0.83
C ARG A 176 20.53 -4.61 -1.98
N ILE A 177 21.59 -4.62 -2.79
CA ILE A 177 21.71 -3.69 -3.92
C ILE A 177 20.61 -3.87 -4.96
N ASP A 178 20.09 -5.09 -5.17
CA ASP A 178 19.02 -5.37 -6.14
C ASP A 178 17.74 -4.61 -5.73
N LEU A 179 17.45 -4.57 -4.43
CA LEU A 179 16.35 -3.79 -3.84
C LEU A 179 16.55 -2.28 -4.04
N LEU A 180 17.74 -1.76 -3.74
CA LEU A 180 18.03 -0.33 -3.84
C LEU A 180 17.90 0.19 -5.28
N LEU A 181 18.42 -0.57 -6.24
CA LEU A 181 18.30 -0.25 -7.67
C LEU A 181 16.83 -0.25 -8.10
N LEU A 182 16.03 -1.22 -7.66
CA LEU A 182 14.61 -1.29 -7.98
C LEU A 182 13.84 -0.09 -7.39
N VAL A 183 14.12 0.30 -6.14
CA VAL A 183 13.50 1.46 -5.51
C VAL A 183 13.81 2.74 -6.29
N LEU A 184 15.08 2.98 -6.65
CA LEU A 184 15.49 4.16 -7.41
C LEU A 184 14.84 4.20 -8.80
N TRP A 185 14.77 3.04 -9.46
CA TRP A 185 14.12 2.91 -10.76
C TRP A 185 12.63 3.25 -10.74
N LEU A 186 11.89 2.61 -9.82
CA LEU A 186 10.45 2.82 -9.69
C LEU A 186 10.13 4.21 -9.13
N GLN A 187 11.03 4.82 -8.37
CA GLN A 187 10.88 6.21 -7.94
C GLN A 187 10.96 7.15 -9.15
N LYS A 188 11.90 6.92 -10.07
CA LYS A 188 12.11 7.75 -11.26
C LYS A 188 11.02 7.56 -12.32
N ASN A 189 10.68 6.31 -12.63
CA ASN A 189 9.85 5.94 -13.79
C ASN A 189 8.52 5.26 -13.44
N GLY A 190 8.33 4.91 -12.17
CA GLY A 190 7.36 3.90 -11.79
C GLY A 190 5.96 4.45 -11.51
N ALA A 191 5.79 5.40 -10.60
CA ALA A 191 4.43 5.72 -10.14
C ALA A 191 3.67 6.61 -11.15
N ILE A 192 2.79 6.01 -11.95
CA ILE A 192 1.83 6.72 -12.81
C ILE A 192 0.81 7.47 -11.94
N SER A 193 0.45 6.87 -10.80
CA SER A 193 -0.39 7.45 -9.77
C SER A 193 -0.06 6.77 -8.45
N GLN A 194 0.36 7.53 -7.45
CA GLN A 194 0.18 7.14 -6.06
C GLN A 194 -1.24 7.57 -5.70
N GLN A 195 -2.22 6.70 -5.92
CA GLN A 195 -3.51 6.93 -5.30
C GLN A 195 -3.28 6.97 -3.79
N GLN A 196 -3.75 8.01 -3.14
CA GLN A 196 -3.68 8.18 -1.71
C GLN A 196 -4.25 6.91 -1.03
N VAL A 197 -3.37 6.10 -0.43
CA VAL A 197 -3.79 4.90 0.30
C VAL A 197 -4.20 5.30 1.71
N THR A 198 -5.43 5.79 1.83
CA THR A 198 -6.05 6.01 3.13
C THR A 198 -6.61 4.67 3.57
N ARG A 199 -6.01 4.09 4.62
CA ARG A 199 -6.52 2.84 5.19
C ARG A 199 -7.63 3.15 6.17
N ALA A 200 -8.60 2.26 6.28
CA ALA A 200 -9.71 2.41 7.20
C ALA A 200 -9.84 1.17 8.10
N VAL A 201 -10.05 1.39 9.38
CA VAL A 201 -10.18 0.34 10.39
C VAL A 201 -11.43 0.59 11.21
N ILE A 202 -12.16 -0.47 11.53
CA ILE A 202 -13.31 -0.44 12.44
C ILE A 202 -12.93 -1.14 13.75
N LEU A 203 -13.12 -0.45 14.87
CA LEU A 203 -12.93 -0.95 16.22
C LEU A 203 -14.26 -0.88 16.95
N ALA A 204 -14.72 -1.96 17.56
CA ALA A 204 -15.94 -1.93 18.34
C ALA A 204 -15.93 -2.95 19.46
N HIS A 205 -16.67 -2.68 20.52
CA HIS A 205 -16.89 -3.61 21.60
C HIS A 205 -17.77 -4.78 21.14
N GLY A 206 -17.59 -5.92 21.80
CA GLY A 206 -18.28 -7.16 21.51
C GLY A 206 -17.46 -8.08 20.61
N TYR A 207 -18.03 -9.24 20.28
CA TYR A 207 -17.30 -10.31 19.59
C TYR A 207 -17.34 -10.21 18.06
N ALA A 208 -18.26 -9.44 17.49
CA ALA A 208 -18.50 -9.41 16.05
C ALA A 208 -19.07 -8.10 15.51
N THR A 209 -19.04 -7.02 16.30
CA THR A 209 -19.66 -5.74 15.92
C THR A 209 -18.86 -5.07 14.82
N ALA A 210 -17.54 -4.94 14.99
CA ALA A 210 -16.65 -4.32 14.01
C ALA A 210 -16.59 -5.17 12.74
N SER A 211 -16.39 -6.48 12.90
CA SER A 211 -16.30 -7.41 11.76
C SER A 211 -17.61 -7.51 10.97
N SER A 212 -18.77 -7.46 11.63
CA SER A 212 -20.06 -7.42 10.94
C SER A 212 -20.21 -6.16 10.08
N ILE A 213 -19.91 -4.98 10.64
CA ILE A 213 -19.97 -3.71 9.91
C ILE A 213 -19.00 -3.71 8.74
N ALA A 214 -17.73 -4.08 8.97
CA ALA A 214 -16.70 -4.11 7.92
C ALA A 214 -17.07 -5.07 6.78
N ASN A 215 -17.57 -6.26 7.09
CA ASN A 215 -17.99 -7.23 6.07
C ASN A 215 -19.16 -6.69 5.23
N VAL A 216 -20.15 -6.03 5.84
CA VAL A 216 -21.26 -5.43 5.08
C VAL A 216 -20.76 -4.27 4.21
N ALA A 217 -19.97 -3.36 4.78
CA ALA A 217 -19.44 -2.20 4.07
C ALA A 217 -18.54 -2.62 2.88
N ASN A 218 -17.58 -3.51 3.10
CA ASN A 218 -16.68 -3.99 2.05
C ASN A 218 -17.43 -4.68 0.90
N ARG A 219 -18.48 -5.46 1.21
CA ARG A 219 -19.33 -6.09 0.19
C ARG A 219 -20.10 -5.08 -0.65
N LEU A 220 -20.70 -4.07 0.00
CA LEU A 220 -21.49 -3.05 -0.68
C LEU A 220 -20.60 -2.11 -1.52
N LEU A 221 -19.43 -1.75 -1.00
CA LEU A 221 -18.41 -0.96 -1.72
C LEU A 221 -17.66 -1.77 -2.78
N LYS A 222 -17.83 -3.10 -2.81
CA LYS A 222 -17.10 -4.04 -3.69
C LYS A 222 -15.58 -3.89 -3.57
N SER A 223 -15.09 -3.54 -2.38
CA SER A 223 -13.69 -3.28 -2.09
C SER A 223 -13.34 -3.77 -0.68
N GLN A 224 -12.16 -4.37 -0.51
CA GLN A 224 -11.64 -4.77 0.81
C GLN A 224 -10.97 -3.58 1.48
N LEU A 225 -11.76 -2.58 1.86
CA LEU A 225 -11.26 -1.32 2.40
C LEU A 225 -11.05 -1.38 3.92
N PHE A 226 -12.07 -1.86 4.65
CA PHE A 226 -12.08 -1.87 6.10
C PHE A 226 -11.45 -3.14 6.65
N GLU A 227 -10.46 -2.97 7.52
CA GLU A 227 -10.06 -3.99 8.50
C GLU A 227 -10.92 -3.85 9.76
N SER A 228 -11.14 -4.93 10.50
CA SER A 228 -11.94 -4.92 11.73
C SER A 228 -11.22 -5.53 12.91
N PHE A 229 -11.35 -4.90 14.09
CA PHE A 229 -10.89 -5.44 15.36
C PHE A 229 -12.04 -5.37 16.37
N ASP A 230 -12.52 -6.55 16.74
CA ASP A 230 -13.53 -6.73 17.77
C ASP A 230 -12.87 -6.75 19.16
N MET A 231 -13.44 -6.02 20.11
CA MET A 231 -12.97 -5.96 21.50
C MET A 231 -13.98 -6.64 22.43
N PRO A 232 -13.82 -7.94 22.70
CA PRO A 232 -14.50 -8.61 23.80
C PRO A 232 -14.34 -7.85 25.13
N LEU A 233 -15.30 -7.99 26.03
CA LEU A 233 -15.33 -7.22 27.29
C LEU A 233 -14.17 -7.55 28.25
N ASP A 234 -13.53 -8.70 28.07
CA ASP A 234 -12.36 -9.17 28.80
C ASP A 234 -11.03 -8.70 28.21
N VAL A 235 -11.06 -8.02 27.05
CA VAL A 235 -9.88 -7.49 26.36
C VAL A 235 -9.70 -6.00 26.69
N THR A 236 -8.46 -5.59 26.97
CA THR A 236 -8.16 -4.19 27.26
C THR A 236 -7.91 -3.36 25.98
N PRO A 237 -8.13 -2.03 26.02
CA PRO A 237 -7.80 -1.15 24.90
C PRO A 237 -6.34 -1.24 24.44
N GLU A 238 -5.39 -1.43 25.35
CA GLU A 238 -3.96 -1.60 25.02
C GLU A 238 -3.71 -2.84 24.15
N ALA A 239 -4.40 -3.95 24.44
CA ALA A 239 -4.27 -5.17 23.66
C ALA A 239 -4.77 -4.97 22.22
N ILE A 240 -5.90 -4.28 22.05
CA ILE A 240 -6.42 -3.89 20.73
C ILE A 240 -5.48 -2.92 20.03
N ALA A 241 -4.95 -1.92 20.73
CA ALA A 241 -4.01 -0.95 20.18
C ALA A 241 -2.76 -1.65 19.60
N ASN A 242 -2.23 -2.66 20.28
CA ASN A 242 -1.11 -3.45 19.78
C ASN A 242 -1.46 -4.25 18.52
N GLN A 243 -2.65 -4.83 18.43
CA GLN A 243 -3.11 -5.53 17.21
C GLN A 243 -3.23 -4.57 16.03
N VAL A 244 -3.83 -3.39 16.25
CA VAL A 244 -3.93 -2.33 15.23
C VAL A 244 -2.54 -1.90 14.77
N MET A 245 -1.60 -1.69 15.69
CA MET A 245 -0.22 -1.31 15.35
C MET A 245 0.51 -2.39 14.55
N ALA A 246 0.40 -3.66 14.94
CA ALA A 246 1.00 -4.77 14.20
C ALA A 246 0.43 -4.86 12.78
N TRP A 247 -0.87 -4.61 12.62
CA TRP A 247 -1.50 -4.54 11.31
C TRP A 247 -0.99 -3.34 10.50
N ILE A 248 -0.91 -2.15 11.09
CA ILE A 248 -0.32 -0.96 10.45
C ILE A 248 1.11 -1.22 9.98
N GLU A 249 1.93 -1.93 10.74
CA GLU A 249 3.34 -2.20 10.38
C GLU A 249 3.50 -3.11 9.15
N SER A 250 2.53 -4.01 8.95
CA SER A 250 2.47 -4.91 7.79
C SER A 250 1.72 -4.30 6.59
N HIS A 251 1.16 -3.10 6.76
CA HIS A 251 0.29 -2.45 5.78
C HIS A 251 0.67 -0.98 5.60
N ALA A 252 1.23 -0.64 4.45
CA ALA A 252 1.70 0.73 4.20
C ALA A 252 0.56 1.78 4.27
N LEU A 253 0.74 2.80 5.11
CA LEU A 253 -0.18 3.94 5.32
C LEU A 253 0.31 5.17 4.54
N ALA A 254 0.08 5.18 3.22
CA ALA A 254 0.70 6.18 2.36
C ALA A 254 0.12 7.60 2.49
N SER A 255 -1.19 7.74 2.74
CA SER A 255 -1.85 9.07 2.82
C SER A 255 -2.61 9.32 4.13
N GLY A 256 -3.13 8.28 4.77
CA GLY A 256 -3.99 8.47 5.94
C GLY A 256 -4.40 7.18 6.63
N LEU A 257 -4.87 7.32 7.85
CA LEU A 257 -5.56 6.27 8.60
C LEU A 257 -6.88 6.81 9.15
N VAL A 258 -8.00 6.19 8.77
CA VAL A 258 -9.30 6.41 9.41
C VAL A 258 -9.56 5.29 10.39
N ILE A 259 -9.89 5.63 11.63
CA ILE A 259 -10.30 4.68 12.65
C ILE A 259 -11.75 5.01 13.03
N LEU A 260 -12.67 4.10 12.71
CA LEU A 260 -14.06 4.19 13.11
C LEU A 260 -14.25 3.42 14.41
N VAL A 261 -14.79 4.07 15.44
CA VAL A 261 -15.01 3.46 16.76
C VAL A 261 -16.47 3.55 17.17
N ASP A 262 -16.94 2.60 17.97
CA ASP A 262 -18.29 2.64 18.52
C ASP A 262 -18.43 3.72 19.61
N MET A 263 -17.71 3.56 20.72
CA MET A 263 -17.87 4.37 21.93
C MET A 263 -16.68 4.24 22.89
N GLY A 264 -16.73 5.03 23.97
CA GLY A 264 -15.90 4.81 25.17
C GLY A 264 -14.41 5.09 24.98
N SER A 265 -13.59 4.25 25.61
CA SER A 265 -12.12 4.38 25.65
C SER A 265 -11.45 4.23 24.27
N LEU A 266 -12.12 3.58 23.32
CA LEU A 266 -11.63 3.44 21.95
C LEU A 266 -11.47 4.79 21.23
N ASN A 267 -12.21 5.84 21.63
CA ASN A 267 -12.00 7.21 21.11
C ASN A 267 -10.58 7.74 21.36
N ALA A 268 -9.95 7.27 22.43
CA ALA A 268 -8.59 7.64 22.82
C ALA A 268 -7.56 6.54 22.51
N ILE A 269 -7.88 5.59 21.62
CA ILE A 269 -7.02 4.43 21.34
C ILE A 269 -5.60 4.82 20.93
N HIS A 270 -5.45 5.98 20.26
CA HIS A 270 -4.13 6.49 19.85
C HIS A 270 -3.16 6.69 21.03
N SER A 271 -3.67 6.98 22.22
CA SER A 271 -2.85 7.19 23.42
C SER A 271 -2.15 5.91 23.88
N HIS A 272 -2.64 4.75 23.45
CA HIS A 272 -2.05 3.45 23.72
C HIS A 272 -1.09 2.97 22.62
N PHE A 273 -0.90 3.73 21.53
CA PHE A 273 0.07 3.38 20.51
C PHE A 273 1.51 3.57 21.01
N ASN A 274 2.30 2.50 20.90
CA ASN A 274 3.68 2.44 21.42
C ASN A 274 4.69 3.27 20.61
N ARG A 275 4.28 3.88 19.50
CA ARG A 275 5.11 4.70 18.62
C ARG A 275 4.28 5.79 17.96
N ARG A 276 4.95 6.86 17.53
CA ARG A 276 4.32 7.91 16.73
C ARG A 276 4.16 7.44 15.30
N LEU A 277 2.99 7.67 14.73
CA LEU A 277 2.74 7.49 13.32
C LEU A 277 3.17 8.75 12.56
N SER A 278 3.82 8.56 11.42
CA SER A 278 4.24 9.65 10.52
C SER A 278 3.12 10.11 9.58
N THR A 279 1.98 9.41 9.60
CA THR A 279 0.85 9.61 8.69
C THR A 279 -0.33 10.22 9.44
N PRO A 280 -1.11 11.16 8.83
CA PRO A 280 -2.33 11.69 9.40
C PRO A 280 -3.32 10.60 9.81
N MET A 281 -3.99 10.79 10.94
CA MET A 281 -4.99 9.86 11.48
C MET A 281 -6.24 10.62 11.93
N ALA A 282 -7.41 10.09 11.57
CA ALA A 282 -8.69 10.51 12.08
C ALA A 282 -9.33 9.39 12.92
N ILE A 283 -9.86 9.73 14.09
CA ILE A 283 -10.69 8.83 14.89
C ILE A 283 -12.10 9.39 14.90
N ILE A 284 -13.07 8.59 14.42
CA ILE A 284 -14.46 9.00 14.24
C ILE A 284 -15.32 8.05 15.09
N ASN A 285 -16.10 8.61 16.00
CA ASN A 285 -16.93 7.85 16.91
C ASN A 285 -18.33 7.57 16.36
N ASN A 286 -19.10 6.76 17.09
CA ASN A 286 -20.47 6.40 16.74
C ASN A 286 -20.56 5.65 15.41
N VAL A 287 -19.66 4.68 15.19
CA VAL A 287 -19.66 3.87 13.97
C VAL A 287 -20.97 3.12 13.80
N SER A 288 -21.49 3.18 12.58
CA SER A 288 -22.62 2.40 12.07
C SER A 288 -22.28 1.92 10.67
N THR A 289 -23.09 1.03 10.09
CA THR A 289 -22.94 0.65 8.68
C THR A 289 -23.04 1.87 7.75
N GLY A 290 -23.94 2.81 8.04
CA GLY A 290 -24.07 4.06 7.26
C GLY A 290 -22.80 4.92 7.32
N MET A 291 -22.23 5.08 8.52
CA MET A 291 -20.95 5.77 8.72
C MET A 291 -19.81 5.11 7.93
N ALA A 292 -19.69 3.78 8.02
CA ALA A 292 -18.68 3.02 7.30
C ALA A 292 -18.86 3.14 5.76
N MET A 293 -20.09 3.12 5.26
CA MET A 293 -20.37 3.32 3.83
C MET A 293 -19.97 4.71 3.36
N TYR A 294 -20.38 5.76 4.08
CA TYR A 294 -20.07 7.15 3.73
C TYR A 294 -18.56 7.40 3.71
N VAL A 295 -17.87 7.07 4.80
CA VAL A 295 -16.41 7.21 4.89
C VAL A 295 -15.73 6.38 3.81
N GLY A 296 -16.17 5.14 3.63
CA GLY A 296 -15.56 4.22 2.69
C GLY A 296 -15.68 4.70 1.24
N GLU A 297 -16.82 5.26 0.85
CA GLU A 297 -17.02 5.85 -0.47
C GLU A 297 -16.08 7.04 -0.71
N ARG A 298 -16.00 7.97 0.24
CA ARG A 298 -15.12 9.15 0.15
C ARG A 298 -13.64 8.78 0.07
N VAL A 299 -13.22 7.80 0.88
CA VAL A 299 -11.86 7.25 0.83
C VAL A 299 -11.57 6.65 -0.55
N LEU A 300 -12.50 5.87 -1.13
CA LEU A 300 -12.32 5.27 -2.45
C LEU A 300 -12.33 6.30 -3.59
N GLN A 301 -12.99 7.44 -3.40
CA GLN A 301 -12.96 8.58 -4.32
C GLN A 301 -11.66 9.40 -4.22
N GLY A 302 -10.84 9.15 -3.19
CA GLY A 302 -9.56 9.82 -2.98
C GLY A 302 -9.68 11.17 -2.28
N ASP A 303 -10.75 11.39 -1.52
CA ASP A 303 -10.93 12.62 -0.76
C ASP A 303 -9.90 12.73 0.38
N MET A 304 -9.52 13.97 0.69
CA MET A 304 -8.58 14.26 1.77
C MET A 304 -9.21 13.93 3.13
N LEU A 305 -8.39 13.39 4.05
CA LEU A 305 -8.84 12.97 5.37
C LEU A 305 -9.54 14.10 6.15
N GLU A 306 -9.00 15.31 6.05
CA GLU A 306 -9.52 16.52 6.69
C GLU A 306 -10.91 16.89 6.18
N ASP A 307 -11.17 16.72 4.88
CA ASP A 307 -12.47 17.03 4.27
C ASP A 307 -13.52 16.02 4.72
N ILE A 308 -13.17 14.72 4.73
CA ILE A 308 -14.04 13.65 5.24
C ILE A 308 -14.48 13.95 6.68
N VAL A 309 -13.54 14.31 7.57
CA VAL A 309 -13.83 14.61 8.98
C VAL A 309 -14.70 15.86 9.12
N ARG A 310 -14.48 16.88 8.29
CA ARG A 310 -15.23 18.15 8.38
C ARG A 310 -16.69 18.00 7.97
N GLU A 311 -16.99 17.14 7.01
CA GLU A 311 -18.31 17.06 6.37
C GLU A 311 -19.24 16.00 6.99
N ILE A 312 -18.66 15.00 7.65
CA ILE A 312 -19.36 13.82 8.17
C ILE A 312 -20.57 14.13 9.08
N GLY A 313 -20.45 15.16 9.92
CA GLY A 313 -21.48 15.52 10.88
C GLY A 313 -22.74 16.11 10.23
N ASN A 314 -22.58 16.75 9.07
CA ASN A 314 -23.70 17.33 8.33
C ASN A 314 -24.39 16.27 7.46
N ASP A 315 -23.60 15.38 6.86
CA ASP A 315 -24.09 14.42 5.88
C ASP A 315 -24.77 13.18 6.49
N LEU A 316 -24.48 12.86 7.76
CA LEU A 316 -25.04 11.72 8.50
C LEU A 316 -25.93 12.16 9.66
N ALA A 317 -26.83 13.12 9.41
CA ALA A 317 -27.81 13.56 10.41
C ALA A 317 -28.74 12.41 10.85
N VAL A 318 -29.07 12.39 12.14
CA VAL A 318 -29.99 11.37 12.69
C VAL A 318 -31.41 11.65 12.23
N GLU A 319 -31.90 10.83 11.31
CA GLU A 319 -33.32 10.81 10.94
C GLU A 319 -34.15 10.05 11.98
N HIS A 320 -35.31 10.60 12.33
CA HIS A 320 -36.24 9.95 13.26
C HIS A 320 -37.67 10.19 12.82
N GLN A 321 -38.51 9.17 13.01
CA GLN A 321 -39.95 9.26 12.78
C GLN A 321 -40.66 8.66 13.99
N LEU A 322 -41.62 9.40 14.54
CA LEU A 322 -42.42 8.96 15.68
C LEU A 322 -43.83 8.60 15.21
N TYR A 323 -44.15 7.31 15.28
CA TYR A 323 -45.48 6.81 14.99
C TYR A 323 -46.25 6.64 16.30
N TYR A 324 -47.31 7.43 16.46
CA TYR A 324 -48.25 7.22 17.56
C TYR A 324 -49.26 6.12 17.19
N PRO A 325 -49.63 5.23 18.12
CA PRO A 325 -50.71 4.28 17.91
C PRO A 325 -52.00 5.01 17.55
N GLN A 326 -52.68 4.56 16.50
CA GLN A 326 -54.04 5.00 16.19
C GLN A 326 -55.00 4.33 17.18
N THR A 327 -55.13 4.90 18.38
CA THR A 327 -56.22 4.52 19.29
C THR A 327 -57.43 5.37 18.95
N ASP A 328 -58.59 4.74 18.80
CA ASP A 328 -59.88 5.42 18.89
C ASP A 328 -59.99 5.98 20.31
N LYS A 329 -59.50 7.21 20.50
CA LYS A 329 -59.57 7.87 21.81
C LYS A 329 -61.06 8.02 22.14
N PRO A 330 -61.51 7.61 23.34
CA PRO A 330 -62.89 7.81 23.72
C PRO A 330 -63.22 9.30 23.58
N ARG A 331 -64.36 9.61 22.96
CA ARG A 331 -64.80 10.99 22.74
C ARG A 331 -64.86 11.69 24.09
N ALA A 332 -63.97 12.65 24.32
CA ALA A 332 -63.97 13.47 25.52
C ALA A 332 -64.73 14.77 25.24
N ILE A 333 -65.68 15.12 26.11
CA ILE A 333 -66.29 16.45 26.11
C ILE A 333 -65.44 17.33 27.02
N LEU A 334 -64.75 18.31 26.43
CA LEU A 334 -64.00 19.31 27.18
C LEU A 334 -64.94 20.47 27.52
N THR A 335 -65.44 20.53 28.75
CA THR A 335 -66.14 21.72 29.25
C THR A 335 -65.11 22.69 29.82
N THR A 336 -65.04 23.90 29.26
CA THR A 336 -64.24 24.99 29.82
C THR A 336 -65.19 26.06 30.37
N CYS A 337 -64.92 26.50 31.60
CA CYS A 337 -65.68 27.56 32.25
C CYS A 337 -64.91 28.87 32.12
N ALA A 338 -65.51 29.90 31.50
CA ALA A 338 -64.87 31.21 31.30
C ALA A 338 -64.51 31.96 32.59
N THR A 339 -65.05 31.53 33.74
CA THR A 339 -64.79 32.16 35.06
C THR A 339 -63.80 31.38 35.92
N GLY A 340 -63.30 30.21 35.47
CA GLY A 340 -62.35 29.40 36.23
C GLY A 340 -62.88 28.76 37.52
N LEU A 341 -64.20 28.83 37.77
CA LEU A 341 -64.85 28.36 39.00
C LEU A 341 -66.02 27.42 38.67
N GLY A 342 -65.72 26.14 38.50
CA GLY A 342 -66.70 25.05 38.41
C GLY A 342 -65.94 23.76 38.14
N GLY A 343 -65.85 22.80 39.06
CA GLY A 343 -66.96 22.20 39.79
C GLY A 343 -67.22 20.85 39.13
N GLY A 344 -66.39 19.86 39.48
CA GLY A 344 -66.41 18.53 38.88
C GLY A 344 -67.76 17.84 39.06
N GLY A 345 -68.34 17.39 37.95
CA GLY A 345 -69.53 16.56 37.92
C GLY A 345 -69.62 15.84 36.58
N GLU A 346 -69.23 14.57 36.58
CA GLU A 346 -69.41 13.67 35.44
C GLU A 346 -70.89 13.68 35.01
N SER A 347 -71.13 14.09 33.77
CA SER A 347 -72.46 14.00 33.14
C SER A 347 -72.36 13.06 31.95
N VAL A 348 -72.75 11.80 32.19
CA VAL A 348 -72.96 10.78 31.16
C VAL A 348 -74.33 11.02 30.53
N GLY A 349 -74.41 11.30 29.22
CA GLY A 349 -75.70 11.24 28.52
C GLY A 349 -75.82 11.92 27.15
N ALA A 350 -76.12 11.09 26.15
CA ALA A 350 -76.84 11.36 24.91
C ALA A 350 -76.13 12.06 23.73
N VAL A 351 -75.74 11.20 22.78
CA VAL A 351 -75.41 11.46 21.38
C VAL A 351 -76.58 12.14 20.65
N LYS A 352 -76.28 13.15 19.82
CA LYS A 352 -76.96 13.36 18.54
C LYS A 352 -75.93 13.55 17.43
N SER A 353 -75.91 12.59 16.52
CA SER A 353 -75.21 12.61 15.25
C SER A 353 -75.79 13.69 14.33
N GLN A 354 -74.94 14.54 13.77
CA GLN A 354 -75.20 15.15 12.47
C GLN A 354 -73.92 15.04 11.64
N HIS A 355 -74.03 14.24 10.58
CA HIS A 355 -73.08 14.17 9.47
C HIS A 355 -73.15 15.47 8.66
N SER A 356 -71.99 15.96 8.24
CA SER A 356 -71.75 16.57 6.94
C SER A 356 -70.29 16.35 6.59
#